data_AF-A0A2G1YGN4-F1
#
_entry.id   AF-A0A2G1YGN4-F1
#
_cell.length_a   1.000
_cell.length_b   1.000
_cell.length_c   1.000
_cell.angle_alpha   90.00
_cell.angle_beta   90.00
_cell.angle_gamma   90.00
#
_symmetry.space_group_name_H-M   'P 1'
#
loop_
_entity.id
_entity.type
_entity.pdbx_description
1 polymer ?
#
loop_
_entity_poly.entity_id
_entity_poly.type
_entity_poly.pdbx_seq_one_letter_code
_entity_poly.pdbx_strand_id
1 'polypeptide(L)' 'MIWRRFGTLRGLVRLALSYPQLFLGQSSDQPADPATIRRLVFVCQGNVCRSAFAHVAARRAGLRAASLGLSTTT' A
#
# COMPACT_ATOMS: atom_id res chain seq x y z
N MET A 1 4.74 9.37 21.69
CA MET A 1 4.20 8.12 21.09
C MET A 1 3.56 8.35 19.70
N ILE A 2 2.74 9.40 19.53
CA ILE A 2 2.04 9.73 18.26
C ILE A 2 2.99 9.97 17.07
N TRP A 3 4.08 10.71 17.27
CA TRP A 3 5.02 11.05 16.20
C TRP A 3 5.74 9.82 15.60
N ARG A 4 6.08 8.84 16.42
CA ARG A 4 6.75 7.60 15.99
C ARG A 4 5.86 6.70 15.12
N ARG A 5 4.53 6.73 15.32
CA ARG A 5 3.57 5.85 14.63
C ARG A 5 2.87 6.52 13.46
N PHE A 6 2.54 7.81 13.58
CA PHE A 6 1.69 8.51 12.62
C PHE A 6 2.42 9.65 11.90
N GLY A 7 3.67 9.92 12.26
CA GLY A 7 4.48 11.03 11.74
C GLY A 7 4.01 12.40 12.23
N THR A 8 2.71 12.69 12.18
CA THR A 8 2.09 13.96 12.60
C THR A 8 0.68 13.73 13.16
N LEU A 9 0.14 14.73 13.87
CA LEU A 9 -1.27 14.72 14.29
C LEU A 9 -2.23 14.64 13.10
N ARG A 10 -1.89 15.30 11.97
CA ARG A 10 -2.67 15.21 10.72
C ARG A 10 -2.70 13.77 10.18
N GLY A 11 -1.59 13.04 10.31
CA GLY A 11 -1.52 11.62 9.94
C GLY A 11 -2.46 10.76 10.78
N LEU A 12 -2.53 11.01 12.09
CA LEU A 12 -3.47 10.33 12.98
C LEU A 12 -4.92 10.61 12.59
N VAL A 13 -5.28 11.89 12.37
CA VAL A 13 -6.64 12.27 11.99
C VAL A 13 -7.04 11.64 10.65
N ARG A 14 -6.15 11.65 9.65
CA ARG A 14 -6.41 10.98 8.36
C ARG A 14 -6.64 9.48 8.53
N LEU A 15 -5.82 8.82 9.35
CA LEU A 15 -6.02 7.39 9.63
C LEU A 15 -7.37 7.15 10.32
N ALA A 16 -7.69 7.96 11.35
CA ALA A 16 -8.96 7.85 12.07
C ALA A 16 -10.17 8.02 11.14
N LEU A 17 -10.09 8.90 10.14
CA LEU A 17 -11.15 9.10 9.14
C LEU A 17 -11.20 7.96 8.09
N SER A 18 -10.09 7.31 7.80
CA SER A 18 -10.05 6.21 6.81
C SER A 18 -10.75 4.93 7.29
N TYR A 19 -10.71 4.63 8.59
CA TYR A 19 -11.40 3.46 9.16
C TYR A 19 -12.92 3.46 8.94
N PRO A 20 -13.67 4.53 9.27
CA PRO A 20 -15.09 4.59 8.99
C PRO A 20 -15.38 4.65 7.48
N GLN A 21 -14.50 5.25 6.67
CA GLN A 21 -14.65 5.23 5.21
C GLN A 21 -14.56 3.80 4.65
N LEU A 22 -13.62 3.00 5.13
CA LEU A 22 -13.51 1.57 4.80
C LEU A 22 -14.72 0.79 5.30
N PHE A 23 -15.14 1.03 6.55
CA PHE A 23 -16.28 0.32 7.15
C PHE A 23 -17.60 0.63 6.44
N LEU A 24 -17.80 1.87 5.99
CA LEU A 24 -18.98 2.30 5.24
C LEU A 24 -18.92 1.93 3.74
N GLY A 25 -17.87 1.20 3.30
CA GLY A 25 -17.71 0.81 1.90
C GLY A 25 -17.49 1.98 0.95
N GLN A 26 -17.10 3.16 1.47
CA GLN A 26 -16.81 4.36 0.68
C GLN A 26 -15.37 4.38 0.14
N SER A 27 -14.59 3.33 0.41
CA SER A 27 -13.35 3.08 -0.28
C SER A 27 -13.64 2.52 -1.68
N SER A 28 -13.04 3.12 -2.71
CA SER A 28 -13.06 2.57 -4.08
C SER A 28 -12.31 1.23 -4.22
N ASP A 29 -11.73 0.72 -3.13
CA ASP A 29 -11.17 -0.62 -3.05
C ASP A 29 -12.30 -1.64 -3.01
N GLN A 30 -12.55 -2.27 -4.15
CA GLN A 30 -13.36 -3.47 -4.21
C GLN A 30 -12.49 -4.63 -3.73
N PRO A 31 -12.83 -5.31 -2.62
CA PRO A 31 -12.05 -6.43 -2.13
C PRO A 31 -12.01 -7.52 -3.20
N ALA A 32 -10.83 -7.76 -3.76
CA ALA A 32 -10.61 -8.87 -4.67
C ALA A 32 -10.62 -10.17 -3.89
N ASP A 33 -11.27 -11.21 -4.43
CA ASP A 33 -11.21 -12.56 -3.86
C ASP A 33 -9.74 -13.02 -3.83
N PRO A 34 -9.15 -13.26 -2.65
CA PRO A 34 -7.76 -13.68 -2.51
C PRO A 34 -7.43 -14.93 -3.34
N ALA A 35 -8.40 -15.84 -3.53
CA ALA A 35 -8.20 -17.04 -4.33
C ALA A 35 -7.98 -16.76 -5.82
N THR A 36 -8.45 -15.61 -6.32
CA THR A 36 -8.30 -15.19 -7.72
C THR A 36 -7.01 -14.42 -7.99
N ILE A 37 -6.34 -13.93 -6.93
CA ILE A 37 -5.17 -13.06 -7.06
C ILE A 37 -3.93 -13.87 -7.44
N ARG A 38 -3.44 -13.68 -8.67
CA ARG A 38 -2.24 -14.39 -9.17
C ARG A 38 -0.93 -13.69 -8.87
N ARG A 39 -0.94 -12.37 -8.64
CA ARG A 39 0.25 -11.53 -8.46
C ARG A 39 -0.11 -10.21 -7.79
N LEU A 40 0.77 -9.74 -6.92
CA LEU A 40 0.73 -8.40 -6.34
C LEU A 40 1.63 -7.45 -7.13
N VAL A 41 1.13 -6.27 -7.48
CA VAL A 41 1.92 -5.23 -8.17
C VAL A 41 1.99 -3.99 -7.29
N PHE A 42 3.20 -3.61 -6.89
CA PHE A 42 3.44 -2.44 -6.05
C PHE A 42 3.88 -1.26 -6.90
N VAL A 43 3.16 -0.14 -6.79
CA VAL A 43 3.42 1.06 -7.58
C VAL A 43 3.84 2.20 -6.66
N CYS A 44 4.91 2.89 -7.00
CA CYS A 44 5.21 4.20 -6.40
C CYS A 44 5.77 5.16 -7.46
N GLN A 45 6.21 6.35 -7.06
CA GLN A 45 6.74 7.33 -8.01
C GLN A 45 8.05 6.87 -8.68
N GLY A 46 9.08 6.55 -7.89
CA GLY A 46 10.43 6.30 -8.43
C GLY A 46 10.90 4.84 -8.43
N ASN A 47 10.06 3.88 -8.01
CA ASN A 47 10.46 2.47 -7.81
C ASN A 47 11.67 2.19 -6.89
N VAL A 48 12.09 3.13 -6.03
CA VAL A 48 13.32 2.98 -5.21
C VAL A 48 13.08 2.78 -3.71
N CYS A 49 11.95 3.25 -3.18
CA CYS A 49 11.67 3.17 -1.74
C CYS A 49 10.47 2.25 -1.47
N ARG A 50 9.26 2.79 -1.59
CA ARG A 50 8.03 2.14 -1.12
C ARG A 50 7.69 0.86 -1.90
N SER A 51 7.66 0.94 -3.23
CA SER A 51 7.32 -0.22 -4.07
C SER A 51 8.42 -1.28 -4.07
N ALA A 52 9.70 -0.87 -4.09
CA ALA A 52 10.84 -1.79 -4.01
C ALA A 52 10.87 -2.57 -2.68
N PHE A 53 10.66 -1.87 -1.56
CA PHE A 53 10.55 -2.50 -0.25
C PHE A 53 9.39 -3.51 -0.21
N ALA A 54 8.19 -3.08 -0.64
CA ALA A 54 7.01 -3.93 -0.64
C ALA A 54 7.19 -5.17 -1.53
N HIS A 55 7.85 -5.03 -2.67
CA HIS A 55 8.19 -6.15 -3.54
C HIS A 55 9.05 -7.20 -2.82
N VAL A 56 10.15 -6.78 -2.17
CA VAL A 56 11.02 -7.70 -1.43
C VAL A 56 10.28 -8.34 -0.26
N ALA A 57 9.47 -7.57 0.47
CA ALA A 57 8.67 -8.09 1.58
C ALA A 57 7.65 -9.15 1.11
N ALA A 58 6.93 -8.90 0.01
CA ALA A 58 5.98 -9.84 -0.55
C ALA A 58 6.65 -11.12 -1.09
N ARG A 59 7.80 -10.97 -1.76
CA ARG A 59 8.60 -12.12 -2.22
C ARG A 59 9.08 -12.97 -1.04
N ARG A 60 9.50 -12.36 0.07
CA ARG A 60 9.88 -13.07 1.30
C ARG A 60 8.71 -13.83 1.93
N ALA A 61 7.49 -13.34 1.75
CA ALA A 61 6.26 -14.03 2.17
C ALA A 61 5.80 -15.12 1.18
N GLY A 62 6.58 -15.44 0.14
CA GLY A 62 6.25 -16.46 -0.86
C GLY A 62 5.24 -16.02 -1.92
N LEU A 63 4.88 -14.74 -1.95
CA LEU A 63 3.90 -14.21 -2.88
C LEU A 63 4.54 -13.88 -4.23
N ARG A 64 3.79 -14.08 -5.31
CA ARG A 64 4.16 -13.59 -6.64
C ARG A 64 4.02 -12.06 -6.64
N ALA A 65 5.13 -11.34 -6.77
CA ALA A 65 5.15 -9.89 -6.72
C ALA A 65 5.91 -9.27 -7.90
N ALA A 66 5.53 -8.04 -8.26
CA ALA A 66 6.25 -7.13 -9.14
C ALA A 66 6.19 -5.70 -8.58
N SER A 67 7.13 -4.83 -8.97
CA SER A 67 7.08 -3.40 -8.62
C SER A 67 7.49 -2.50 -9.77
N LEU A 68 6.86 -1.31 -9.83
CA LEU A 68 7.13 -0.32 -10.87
C LEU A 68 7.06 1.12 -10.33
N GLY A 69 7.71 2.01 -11.09
CA GLY A 69 7.73 3.45 -10.86
C GLY A 69 6.92 4.15 -11.94
N LEU A 70 6.06 5.10 -11.57
CA LEU A 70 5.28 5.88 -12.53
C LEU A 70 6.11 6.97 -13.24
N SER A 71 7.16 7.45 -12.58
CA SER A 71 7.98 8.58 -13.07
C SER A 71 9.45 8.17 -13.19
N THR A 72 9.70 6.92 -13.56
CA THR A 72 11.05 6.47 -13.92
C THR A 72 11.29 6.81 -15.38
N THR A 73 12.12 7.80 -15.64
CA THR A 73 12.68 8.04 -16.97
C THR A 73 13.72 6.98 -17.27
N THR A 74 13.65 6.43 -18.49
CA THR A 74 14.63 5.48 -19.05
C THR A 74 15.85 6.19 -19.59
#